data_AF-A0AAP5JXY1-F1
#
_entry.id   AF-A0AAP5JXY1-F1
#
_cell.length_a   1.000
_cell.length_b   1.000
_cell.length_c   1.000
_cell.angle_alpha   90.00
_cell.angle_beta   90.00
_cell.angle_gamma   90.00
#
_symmetry.space_group_name_H-M   'P 1'
#
loop_
_entity.id
_entity.type
_entity.pdbx_description
1 polymer ?
#
loop_
_entity_poly.entity_id
_entity_poly.type
_entity_poly.pdbx_seq_one_letter_code
_entity_poly.pdbx_strand_id
1 'polypeptide(L)'
;MVTVILMLLAVLGVIFTLFLIRDLIAHKRNLGSENTWVAGIIGIITDFLDSLGIGSFATTTLGFKITKFLKNDHLLPGTLNVGHSIPVIVQAFLFIKVVKVNSITFLSMVLAAMAGSWIGARTVTKFSEKKIQITMGIALAVTAVLMMLKQLNVLDILGQGNESTGLTGGLLIIAVVGNFILGGLMTVGVGLYAPCMAMVFMLGLNPLVTFPIMMASCSAIMPTASLEFIKQGKYSRKGVIGLTIGGIIGVILAVQFVQSVNLNILIWVIIAVVIYTAISMFLSGIRKEGETIAE
;
A
#
# COMPACT_ATOMS: atom_id res chain seq x y z
N MET A 1 6.16 -14.34 -19.44
CA MET A 1 6.03 -14.14 -17.98
C MET A 1 5.27 -12.87 -17.62
N VAL A 2 5.66 -11.68 -18.07
CA VAL A 2 4.89 -10.43 -17.79
C VAL A 2 3.42 -10.51 -18.19
N THR A 3 3.10 -11.08 -19.35
CA THR A 3 1.70 -11.33 -19.75
C THR A 3 0.93 -12.19 -18.75
N VAL A 4 1.57 -13.22 -18.19
CA VAL A 4 0.95 -14.10 -17.17
C VAL A 4 0.68 -13.33 -15.89
N ILE A 5 1.61 -12.45 -15.49
CA ILE A 5 1.46 -11.59 -14.31
C ILE A 5 0.27 -10.66 -14.49
N LEU A 6 0.22 -9.94 -15.60
CA LEU A 6 -0.87 -9.03 -15.92
C LEU A 6 -2.21 -9.76 -16.04
N MET A 7 -2.24 -10.98 -16.59
CA MET A 7 -3.45 -11.81 -16.60
C MET A 7 -3.90 -12.20 -15.18
N LEU A 8 -2.99 -12.61 -14.30
CA LEU A 8 -3.33 -12.94 -12.91
C LEU A 8 -3.85 -11.72 -12.15
N LEU A 9 -3.21 -10.56 -12.34
CA LEU A 9 -3.66 -9.29 -11.76
C LEU A 9 -5.01 -8.83 -12.34
N ALA A 10 -5.27 -9.05 -13.64
CA ALA A 10 -6.57 -8.79 -14.25
C ALA A 10 -7.66 -9.66 -13.60
N VAL A 11 -7.43 -10.97 -13.48
CA VAL A 11 -8.38 -11.90 -12.86
C VAL A 11 -8.66 -11.50 -11.42
N LEU A 12 -7.61 -11.22 -10.64
CA LEU A 12 -7.74 -10.78 -9.25
C LEU A 12 -8.49 -9.44 -9.14
N GLY A 13 -8.18 -8.49 -10.03
CA GLY A 13 -8.84 -7.20 -10.11
C GLY A 13 -10.32 -7.31 -10.46
N VAL A 14 -10.69 -8.19 -11.40
CA VAL A 14 -12.09 -8.49 -11.73
C VAL A 14 -12.81 -9.10 -10.52
N ILE A 15 -12.22 -10.11 -9.88
CA ILE A 15 -12.80 -10.75 -8.69
C ILE A 15 -13.03 -9.72 -7.58
N PHE A 16 -12.02 -8.91 -7.27
CA PHE A 16 -12.11 -7.85 -6.29
C PHE A 16 -13.20 -6.83 -6.64
N THR A 17 -13.22 -6.35 -7.88
CA THR A 17 -14.18 -5.35 -8.35
C THR A 17 -15.62 -5.88 -8.25
N LEU A 18 -15.86 -7.14 -8.64
CA LEU A 18 -17.16 -7.78 -8.48
C LEU A 18 -17.58 -7.88 -7.00
N PHE A 19 -16.65 -8.23 -6.10
CA PHE A 19 -16.90 -8.26 -4.66
C PHE A 19 -17.26 -6.88 -4.10
N LEU A 20 -16.49 -5.86 -4.48
CA LEU A 20 -16.73 -4.48 -4.06
C LEU A 20 -18.07 -3.97 -4.57
N ILE A 21 -18.37 -4.15 -5.86
CA ILE A 21 -19.65 -3.73 -6.47
C ILE A 21 -20.82 -4.42 -5.77
N ARG A 22 -20.72 -5.73 -5.51
CA ARG A 22 -21.76 -6.47 -4.78
C ARG A 22 -22.03 -5.88 -3.40
N ASP A 23 -20.98 -5.58 -2.63
CA ASP A 23 -21.15 -4.96 -1.30
C ASP A 23 -21.77 -3.56 -1.40
N LEU A 24 -21.31 -2.73 -2.35
CA LEU A 24 -21.83 -1.37 -2.56
C LEU A 24 -23.30 -1.38 -2.96
N ILE A 25 -23.73 -2.31 -3.82
CA ILE A 25 -25.13 -2.47 -4.21
C ILE A 25 -25.98 -2.93 -3.03
N ALA A 26 -25.49 -3.91 -2.25
CA ALA A 26 -26.18 -4.40 -1.06
C ALA A 26 -26.40 -3.30 -0.01
N HIS A 27 -25.47 -2.35 0.09
CA HIS A 27 -25.51 -1.24 1.05
C HIS A 27 -25.85 0.11 0.43
N LYS A 28 -26.42 0.17 -0.78
CA LYS A 28 -26.68 1.42 -1.51
C LYS A 28 -27.51 2.47 -0.73
N ARG A 29 -28.33 2.02 0.22
CA ARG A 29 -29.16 2.88 1.07
C ARG A 29 -28.40 3.44 2.29
N ASN A 30 -27.22 2.91 2.61
CA ASN A 30 -26.41 3.33 3.76
C ASN A 30 -24.90 3.21 3.44
N LEU A 31 -24.41 4.11 2.59
CA LEU A 31 -22.99 4.16 2.18
C LEU A 31 -22.10 4.97 3.13
N GLY A 32 -22.67 5.58 4.17
CA GLY A 32 -21.98 6.51 5.07
C GLY A 32 -22.24 7.99 4.76
N SER A 33 -21.76 8.85 5.65
CA SER A 33 -21.98 10.31 5.63
C SER A 33 -20.80 11.09 5.04
N GLU A 34 -19.70 10.43 4.73
CA GLU A 34 -18.47 11.04 4.25
C GLU A 34 -18.66 11.68 2.87
N ASN A 35 -17.79 12.62 2.50
CA ASN A 35 -17.87 13.34 1.24
C ASN A 35 -17.02 12.68 0.14
N THR A 36 -17.65 11.95 -0.78
CA THR A 36 -16.96 11.24 -1.88
C THR A 36 -16.03 12.15 -2.69
N TRP A 37 -16.35 13.44 -2.86
CA TRP A 37 -15.49 14.38 -3.59
C TRP A 37 -14.16 14.66 -2.88
N VAL A 38 -14.19 14.76 -1.54
CA VAL A 38 -12.97 14.93 -0.74
C VAL A 38 -12.08 13.70 -0.89
N ALA A 39 -12.65 12.50 -0.80
CA ALA A 39 -11.92 11.27 -1.06
C ALA A 39 -11.40 11.17 -2.50
N GLY A 40 -12.15 11.68 -3.48
CA GLY A 40 -11.72 11.77 -4.87
C GLY A 40 -10.47 12.64 -5.06
N ILE A 41 -10.47 13.85 -4.51
CA ILE A 41 -9.31 14.75 -4.59
C ILE A 41 -8.10 14.13 -3.89
N ILE A 42 -8.30 13.54 -2.71
CA ILE A 42 -7.25 12.80 -2.00
C ILE A 42 -6.73 11.65 -2.87
N GLY A 43 -7.61 10.87 -3.49
CA GLY A 43 -7.24 9.78 -4.39
C GLY A 43 -6.38 10.25 -5.57
N ILE A 44 -6.78 11.34 -6.24
CA ILE A 44 -6.00 11.93 -7.35
C ILE A 44 -4.57 12.24 -6.90
N ILE A 45 -4.43 12.96 -5.79
CA ILE A 45 -3.12 13.40 -5.31
C ILE A 45 -2.29 12.18 -4.86
N THR A 46 -2.89 11.31 -4.07
CA THR A 46 -2.17 10.23 -3.39
C THR A 46 -1.70 9.14 -4.34
N ASP A 47 -2.51 8.73 -5.32
CA ASP A 47 -2.09 7.73 -6.31
C ASP A 47 -1.25 8.33 -7.46
N PHE A 48 -1.34 9.66 -7.69
CA PHE A 48 -0.34 10.37 -8.49
C PHE A 48 1.04 10.29 -7.82
N LEU A 49 1.12 10.64 -6.54
CA LEU A 49 2.37 10.55 -5.77
C LEU A 49 2.86 9.11 -5.63
N ASP A 50 1.95 8.14 -5.47
CA ASP A 50 2.30 6.72 -5.42
C ASP A 50 2.97 6.24 -6.71
N SER A 51 2.44 6.67 -7.86
CA SER A 51 3.03 6.40 -9.18
C SER A 51 4.44 7.00 -9.35
N LEU A 52 4.79 8.02 -8.55
CA LEU A 52 6.13 8.61 -8.47
C LEU A 52 7.02 7.94 -7.41
N GLY A 53 6.54 6.88 -6.74
CA GLY A 53 7.29 6.07 -5.80
C GLY A 53 7.30 6.56 -4.36
N ILE A 54 6.33 7.40 -3.97
CA ILE A 54 6.20 8.00 -2.64
C ILE A 54 5.35 7.14 -1.68
N GLY A 55 4.27 6.53 -2.18
CA GLY A 55 3.31 5.76 -1.37
C GLY A 55 1.97 6.47 -1.14
N SER A 56 0.86 5.79 -1.44
CA SER A 56 -0.50 6.32 -1.21
C SER A 56 -0.97 6.17 0.25
N PHE A 57 -0.50 5.17 1.00
CA PHE A 57 -1.06 4.88 2.34
C PHE A 57 -0.78 5.98 3.36
N ALA A 58 0.46 6.46 3.43
CA ALA A 58 0.84 7.53 4.33
C ALA A 58 0.17 8.87 3.95
N THR A 59 0.17 9.19 2.65
CA THR A 59 -0.37 10.44 2.12
C THR A 59 -1.90 10.50 2.22
N THR A 60 -2.61 9.40 1.97
CA THR A 60 -4.07 9.30 2.19
C THR A 60 -4.41 9.38 3.67
N THR A 61 -3.63 8.75 4.54
CA THR A 61 -3.83 8.84 6.00
C THR A 61 -3.74 10.30 6.47
N LEU A 62 -2.73 11.04 6.01
CA LEU A 62 -2.64 12.47 6.28
C LEU A 62 -3.89 13.21 5.75
N GLY A 63 -4.23 13.00 4.47
CA GLY A 63 -5.36 13.69 3.84
C GLY A 63 -6.66 13.48 4.62
N PHE A 64 -6.92 12.25 5.06
CA PHE A 64 -8.07 11.92 5.91
C PHE A 64 -8.01 12.56 7.28
N LYS A 65 -6.83 12.67 7.92
CA LYS A 65 -6.70 13.38 9.19
C LYS A 65 -6.95 14.88 9.06
N ILE A 66 -6.35 15.53 8.06
CA ILE A 66 -6.50 16.98 7.82
C ILE A 66 -7.98 17.32 7.56
N THR A 67 -8.65 16.50 6.76
CA THR A 67 -10.05 16.72 6.40
C THR A 67 -11.05 16.15 7.41
N LYS A 68 -10.57 15.48 8.47
CA LYS A 68 -11.39 14.71 9.43
C LYS A 68 -12.38 13.78 8.71
N PHE A 69 -11.91 13.13 7.65
CA PHE A 69 -12.73 12.38 6.71
C PHE A 69 -13.41 11.18 7.38
N LEU A 70 -12.64 10.40 8.15
CA LEU A 70 -13.14 9.26 8.90
C LEU A 70 -13.54 9.69 10.31
N LYS A 71 -14.70 9.19 10.76
CA LYS A 71 -15.17 9.41 12.14
C LYS A 71 -14.36 8.61 13.17
N ASN A 72 -13.85 7.45 12.76
CA ASN A 72 -13.01 6.58 13.58
C ASN A 72 -11.86 6.01 12.74
N ASP A 73 -10.69 5.92 13.36
CA ASP A 73 -9.50 5.38 12.68
C ASP A 73 -9.60 3.86 12.46
N HIS A 74 -10.60 3.22 13.06
CA HIS A 74 -10.84 1.79 12.88
C HIS A 74 -11.19 1.39 11.44
N LEU A 75 -11.75 2.32 10.64
CA LEU A 75 -12.02 2.10 9.22
C LEU A 75 -10.83 2.40 8.31
N LEU A 76 -9.77 3.03 8.84
CA LEU A 76 -8.66 3.53 8.05
C LEU A 76 -7.91 2.41 7.30
N PRO A 77 -7.46 1.31 7.94
CA PRO A 77 -6.76 0.24 7.23
C PRO A 77 -7.54 -0.35 6.06
N GLY A 78 -8.83 -0.62 6.26
CA GLY A 78 -9.69 -1.16 5.21
C GLY A 78 -9.96 -0.15 4.11
N THR A 79 -10.18 1.13 4.45
CA THR A 79 -10.41 2.17 3.45
C THR A 79 -9.20 2.37 2.54
N LEU A 80 -7.98 2.34 3.10
CA LEU A 80 -6.74 2.44 2.34
C LEU A 80 -6.56 1.24 1.39
N ASN A 81 -6.66 0.01 1.92
CA ASN A 81 -6.45 -1.20 1.12
C ASN A 81 -7.51 -1.33 0.01
N VAL A 82 -8.78 -1.11 0.34
CA VAL A 82 -9.87 -1.26 -0.64
C VAL A 82 -9.84 -0.10 -1.65
N GLY A 83 -9.61 1.13 -1.20
CA GLY A 83 -9.66 2.33 -2.04
C GLY A 83 -8.58 2.37 -3.11
N HIS A 84 -7.36 1.96 -2.76
CA HIS A 84 -6.20 1.96 -3.66
C HIS A 84 -6.02 0.66 -4.45
N SER A 85 -6.82 -0.39 -4.17
CA SER A 85 -6.70 -1.69 -4.85
C SER A 85 -6.78 -1.57 -6.38
N ILE A 86 -7.81 -0.92 -6.91
CA ILE A 86 -7.97 -0.75 -8.37
C ILE A 86 -6.92 0.22 -8.93
N PRO A 87 -6.68 1.42 -8.35
CA PRO A 87 -5.61 2.32 -8.80
C PRO A 87 -4.25 1.63 -8.92
N VAL A 88 -3.83 0.85 -7.93
CA VAL A 88 -2.52 0.16 -7.95
C VAL A 88 -2.49 -0.98 -8.97
N ILE A 89 -3.62 -1.64 -9.24
CA ILE A 89 -3.70 -2.58 -10.37
C ILE A 89 -3.50 -1.82 -11.69
N VAL A 90 -4.20 -0.70 -11.91
CA VAL A 90 -4.03 0.13 -13.11
C VAL A 90 -2.58 0.60 -13.26
N GLN A 91 -1.97 1.05 -12.17
CA GLN A 91 -0.55 1.42 -12.12
C GLN A 91 0.35 0.24 -12.51
N ALA A 92 0.08 -0.97 -12.03
CA ALA A 92 0.83 -2.16 -12.43
C ALA A 92 0.73 -2.43 -13.95
N PHE A 93 -0.45 -2.25 -14.56
CA PHE A 93 -0.62 -2.38 -16.01
C PHE A 93 0.17 -1.32 -16.80
N LEU A 94 0.28 -0.09 -16.28
CA LEU A 94 0.93 1.01 -16.97
C LEU A 94 2.46 1.02 -16.80
N PHE A 95 2.96 0.57 -15.64
CA PHE A 95 4.39 0.68 -15.29
C PHE A 95 5.17 -0.64 -15.39
N ILE A 96 4.52 -1.82 -15.32
CA ILE A 96 5.25 -3.09 -15.48
C ILE A 96 5.69 -3.26 -16.94
N LYS A 97 6.97 -3.02 -17.19
CA LYS A 97 7.63 -3.31 -18.48
C LYS A 97 8.05 -4.78 -18.56
N VAL A 98 8.30 -5.25 -19.79
CA VAL A 98 8.83 -6.60 -20.04
C VAL A 98 10.27 -6.70 -19.54
N VAL A 99 10.44 -7.14 -18.29
CA VAL A 99 11.74 -7.49 -17.71
C VAL A 99 11.79 -8.99 -17.44
N LYS A 100 12.93 -9.61 -17.77
CA LYS A 100 13.17 -11.05 -17.60
C LYS A 100 13.55 -11.34 -16.14
N VAL A 101 12.53 -11.54 -15.30
CA VAL A 101 12.65 -12.04 -13.93
C VAL A 101 12.55 -13.57 -13.90
N ASN A 102 13.22 -14.23 -12.95
CA ASN A 102 12.98 -15.65 -12.68
C ASN A 102 11.54 -15.88 -12.17
N SER A 103 10.80 -16.77 -12.84
CA SER A 103 9.37 -16.99 -12.55
C SER A 103 9.12 -17.62 -11.18
N ILE A 104 10.03 -18.47 -10.67
CA ILE A 104 9.87 -19.09 -9.36
C ILE A 104 9.99 -18.04 -8.27
N THR A 105 11.08 -17.26 -8.29
CA THR A 105 11.30 -16.17 -7.33
C THR A 105 10.15 -15.17 -7.33
N PHE A 106 9.72 -14.77 -8.52
CA PHE A 106 8.61 -13.84 -8.67
C PHE A 106 7.31 -14.41 -8.08
N LEU A 107 6.87 -15.58 -8.53
CA LEU A 107 5.57 -16.15 -8.13
C LEU A 107 5.56 -16.50 -6.64
N SER A 108 6.63 -17.09 -6.12
CA SER A 108 6.71 -17.47 -4.71
C SER A 108 6.63 -16.25 -3.81
N MET A 109 7.32 -15.16 -4.16
CA MET A 109 7.27 -13.92 -3.38
C MET A 109 5.88 -13.28 -3.43
N VAL A 110 5.27 -13.14 -4.61
CA VAL A 110 3.94 -12.52 -4.75
C VAL A 110 2.89 -13.33 -3.98
N LEU A 111 2.86 -14.65 -4.15
CA LEU A 111 1.91 -15.53 -3.46
C LEU A 111 2.13 -15.51 -1.93
N ALA A 112 3.38 -15.47 -1.49
CA ALA A 112 3.69 -15.37 -0.07
C ALA A 112 3.18 -14.05 0.53
N ALA A 113 3.36 -12.93 -0.18
CA ALA A 113 2.84 -11.66 0.31
C ALA A 113 1.31 -11.58 0.28
N MET A 114 0.65 -12.19 -0.72
CA MET A 114 -0.81 -12.35 -0.72
C MET A 114 -1.30 -13.16 0.49
N ALA A 115 -0.63 -14.27 0.82
CA ALA A 115 -0.97 -15.07 2.00
C ALA A 115 -0.75 -14.28 3.29
N GLY A 116 0.37 -13.56 3.39
CA GLY A 116 0.68 -12.69 4.51
C GLY A 116 -0.34 -11.57 4.69
N SER A 117 -0.76 -10.92 3.60
CA SER A 117 -1.75 -9.85 3.67
C SER A 117 -3.14 -10.34 4.00
N TRP A 118 -3.51 -11.54 3.55
CA TRP A 118 -4.76 -12.16 3.94
C TRP A 118 -4.84 -12.44 5.45
N ILE A 119 -3.77 -13.01 6.02
CA ILE A 119 -3.66 -13.24 7.48
C ILE A 119 -3.57 -11.92 8.24
N GLY A 120 -2.80 -10.96 7.73
CA GLY A 120 -2.70 -9.61 8.27
C GLY A 120 -4.05 -8.93 8.37
N ALA A 121 -4.83 -8.91 7.29
CA ALA A 121 -6.14 -8.28 7.24
C ALA A 121 -7.13 -8.91 8.23
N ARG A 122 -7.12 -10.25 8.36
CA ARG A 122 -7.92 -10.97 9.38
C ARG A 122 -7.57 -10.61 10.82
N THR A 123 -6.32 -10.23 11.05
CA THR A 123 -5.83 -9.84 12.37
C THR A 123 -6.18 -8.38 12.65
N VAL A 124 -5.90 -7.49 11.69
CA VAL A 124 -6.15 -6.05 11.79
C VAL A 124 -7.63 -5.72 11.91
N THR A 125 -8.48 -6.46 11.20
CA THR A 125 -9.94 -6.35 11.35
C THR A 125 -10.43 -6.70 12.75
N LYS A 126 -9.61 -7.20 13.67
CA LYS A 126 -10.00 -7.44 15.08
C LYS A 126 -9.43 -6.39 16.04
N PHE A 127 -8.61 -5.46 15.55
CA PHE A 127 -7.97 -4.47 16.40
C PHE A 127 -8.99 -3.44 16.89
N SER A 128 -8.80 -2.96 18.13
CA SER A 128 -9.46 -1.76 18.59
C SER A 128 -8.88 -0.54 17.87
N GLU A 129 -9.60 0.57 17.87
CA GLU A 129 -9.12 1.82 17.26
C GLU A 129 -7.77 2.28 17.83
N LYS A 130 -7.56 2.14 19.14
CA LYS A 130 -6.27 2.41 19.80
C LYS A 130 -5.15 1.55 19.20
N LYS A 131 -5.38 0.23 19.06
CA LYS A 131 -4.38 -0.68 18.48
C LYS A 131 -4.06 -0.31 17.04
N ILE A 132 -5.06 0.11 16.25
CA ILE A 132 -4.84 0.59 14.88
C ILE A 132 -3.99 1.86 14.90
N GLN A 133 -4.32 2.84 15.74
CA GLN A 133 -3.59 4.10 15.85
C GLN A 133 -2.12 3.91 16.21
N ILE A 134 -1.83 3.09 17.23
CA ILE A 134 -0.45 2.79 17.66
C ILE A 134 0.28 2.01 16.56
N THR A 135 -0.32 0.95 16.04
CA THR A 135 0.33 0.08 15.04
C THR A 135 0.62 0.85 13.75
N MET A 136 -0.35 1.62 13.25
CA MET A 136 -0.17 2.49 12.08
C MET A 136 0.84 3.60 12.36
N GLY A 137 0.86 4.20 13.55
CA GLY A 137 1.87 5.19 13.94
C GLY A 137 3.30 4.64 13.85
N ILE A 138 3.53 3.45 14.40
CA ILE A 138 4.82 2.75 14.31
C ILE A 138 5.13 2.38 12.84
N ALA A 139 4.15 1.84 12.11
CA ALA A 139 4.28 1.48 10.70
C ALA A 139 4.69 2.67 9.81
N LEU A 140 4.06 3.84 10.02
CA LEU A 140 4.38 5.06 9.31
C LEU A 140 5.73 5.63 9.71
N ALA A 141 6.13 5.50 10.98
CA ALA A 141 7.48 5.90 11.42
C ALA A 141 8.56 5.07 10.71
N VAL A 142 8.39 3.73 10.67
CA VAL A 142 9.27 2.83 9.90
C VAL A 142 9.27 3.20 8.42
N THR A 143 8.10 3.50 7.85
CA THR A 143 7.96 3.94 6.45
C THR A 143 8.75 5.23 6.20
N ALA A 144 8.65 6.23 7.07
CA ALA A 144 9.41 7.47 6.95
C ALA A 144 10.93 7.25 6.99
N VAL A 145 11.41 6.37 7.88
CA VAL A 145 12.84 6.02 7.95
C VAL A 145 13.28 5.36 6.64
N LEU A 146 12.51 4.39 6.13
CA LEU A 146 12.84 3.72 4.86
C LEU A 146 12.80 4.68 3.67
N MET A 147 11.86 5.62 3.63
CA MET A 147 11.81 6.68 2.62
C MET A 147 13.04 7.59 2.69
N MET A 148 13.49 7.95 3.90
CA MET A 148 14.70 8.75 4.10
C MET A 148 15.96 8.00 3.64
N LEU A 149 16.08 6.72 3.97
CA LEU A 149 17.19 5.87 3.50
C LEU A 149 17.20 5.74 1.98
N LYS A 150 16.03 5.61 1.35
CA LYS A 150 15.89 5.63 -0.11
C LYS A 150 16.34 6.99 -0.68
N GLN A 151 15.87 8.09 -0.10
CA GLN A 151 16.18 9.44 -0.57
C GLN A 151 17.68 9.80 -0.45
N LEU A 152 18.35 9.23 0.56
CA LEU A 152 19.80 9.36 0.75
C LEU A 152 20.62 8.38 -0.11
N ASN A 153 19.97 7.66 -1.05
CA ASN A 153 20.54 6.59 -1.88
C ASN A 153 21.14 5.41 -1.10
N VAL A 154 20.87 5.29 0.21
CA VAL A 154 21.41 4.20 1.04
C VAL A 154 20.83 2.85 0.60
N LEU A 155 19.54 2.82 0.25
CA LEU A 155 18.92 1.59 -0.27
C LEU A 155 19.47 1.23 -1.65
N ASP A 156 19.69 2.19 -2.53
CA ASP A 156 20.19 1.92 -3.88
C ASP A 156 21.61 1.35 -3.87
N ILE A 157 22.45 1.77 -2.91
CA ILE A 157 23.78 1.20 -2.69
C ILE A 157 23.72 -0.29 -2.39
N LEU A 158 22.69 -0.79 -1.68
CA LEU A 158 22.52 -2.22 -1.41
C LEU A 158 22.31 -3.04 -2.70
N GLY A 159 21.81 -2.40 -3.76
CA GLY A 159 21.55 -3.02 -5.06
C GLY A 159 22.70 -2.84 -6.06
N GLN A 160 23.71 -2.03 -5.74
CA GLN A 160 24.83 -1.76 -6.65
C GLN A 160 25.69 -3.01 -6.85
N GLY A 161 25.93 -3.36 -8.11
CA GLY A 161 26.68 -4.57 -8.47
C GLY A 161 25.86 -5.86 -8.44
N ASN A 162 24.56 -5.80 -8.11
CA ASN A 162 23.70 -6.97 -8.15
C ASN A 162 23.37 -7.38 -9.59
N GLU A 163 23.74 -8.60 -9.96
CA GLU A 163 23.48 -9.16 -11.29
C GLU A 163 22.38 -10.23 -11.29
N SER A 164 21.94 -10.68 -10.11
CA SER A 164 21.01 -11.81 -10.04
C SER A 164 19.61 -11.45 -10.54
N THR A 165 19.07 -12.31 -11.40
CA THR A 165 17.70 -12.19 -11.93
C THR A 165 16.68 -13.08 -11.18
N GLY A 166 17.16 -13.86 -10.21
CA GLY A 166 16.37 -14.78 -9.41
C GLY A 166 17.10 -15.31 -8.18
N LEU A 167 16.36 -15.70 -7.16
CA LEU A 167 16.88 -16.31 -5.95
C LEU A 167 16.62 -17.82 -5.97
N THR A 168 17.57 -18.59 -5.44
CA THR A 168 17.47 -20.05 -5.28
C THR A 168 17.86 -20.45 -3.86
N GLY A 169 17.52 -21.67 -3.46
CA GLY A 169 17.91 -22.24 -2.17
C GLY A 169 17.47 -21.39 -0.97
N GLY A 170 18.39 -21.19 -0.01
CA GLY A 170 18.10 -20.44 1.22
C GLY A 170 17.71 -18.98 1.00
N LEU A 171 18.30 -18.29 0.02
CA LEU A 171 17.98 -16.89 -0.26
C LEU A 171 16.53 -16.73 -0.75
N LEU A 172 16.04 -17.70 -1.54
CA LEU A 172 14.64 -17.72 -1.96
C LEU A 172 13.70 -17.89 -0.77
N ILE A 173 14.05 -18.76 0.18
CA ILE A 173 13.24 -18.96 1.40
C ILE A 173 13.18 -17.66 2.22
N ILE A 174 14.31 -16.98 2.40
CA ILE A 174 14.37 -15.70 3.12
C ILE A 174 13.49 -14.66 2.42
N ALA A 175 13.58 -14.55 1.08
CA ALA A 175 12.76 -13.62 0.31
C ALA A 175 11.26 -13.92 0.44
N VAL A 176 10.88 -15.20 0.41
CA VAL A 176 9.49 -15.66 0.55
C VAL A 176 8.95 -15.34 1.94
N VAL A 177 9.68 -15.68 3.00
CA VAL A 177 9.28 -15.40 4.38
C VAL A 177 9.22 -13.90 4.64
N GLY A 178 10.21 -13.15 4.15
CA GLY A 178 10.22 -11.70 4.27
C GLY A 178 9.04 -11.06 3.53
N ASN A 179 8.75 -11.45 2.29
CA ASN A 179 7.62 -10.88 1.55
C ASN A 179 6.26 -11.26 2.17
N PHE A 180 6.15 -12.45 2.78
CA PHE A 180 4.99 -12.82 3.61
C PHE A 180 4.78 -11.83 4.76
N ILE A 181 5.84 -11.53 5.53
CA ILE A 181 5.77 -10.57 6.64
C ILE A 181 5.40 -9.17 6.12
N LEU A 182 6.04 -8.72 5.04
CA LEU A 182 5.76 -7.41 4.44
C LEU A 182 4.31 -7.31 3.93
N GLY A 183 3.78 -8.37 3.33
CA GLY A 183 2.38 -8.44 2.93
C GLY A 183 1.43 -8.27 4.11
N GLY A 184 1.73 -8.89 5.25
CA GLY A 184 0.98 -8.68 6.49
C GLY A 184 1.07 -7.25 7.01
N LEU A 185 2.27 -6.68 7.07
CA LEU A 185 2.50 -5.31 7.55
C LEU A 185 1.86 -4.23 6.66
N MET A 186 1.73 -4.49 5.36
CA MET A 186 1.05 -3.58 4.44
C MET A 186 -0.41 -3.35 4.83
N THR A 187 -1.07 -4.32 5.46
CA THR A 187 -2.45 -4.18 5.91
C THR A 187 -2.64 -3.11 7.00
N VAL A 188 -1.58 -2.69 7.68
CA VAL A 188 -1.56 -1.61 8.69
C VAL A 188 -0.78 -0.37 8.22
N GLY A 189 -0.57 -0.18 6.93
CA GLY A 189 0.00 1.07 6.42
C GLY A 189 1.49 1.04 6.05
N VAL A 190 2.23 -0.06 6.31
CA VAL A 190 3.63 -0.16 5.87
C VAL A 190 3.69 -0.38 4.37
N GLY A 191 4.11 0.61 3.60
CA GLY A 191 4.28 0.44 2.15
C GLY A 191 5.28 -0.67 1.85
N LEU A 192 4.94 -1.61 0.96
CA LEU A 192 5.82 -2.76 0.66
C LEU A 192 7.05 -2.36 -0.16
N TYR A 193 6.99 -1.26 -0.92
CA TYR A 193 8.03 -0.88 -1.89
C TYR A 193 9.44 -0.76 -1.27
N ALA A 194 9.64 0.16 -0.33
CA ALA A 194 10.96 0.39 0.28
C ALA A 194 11.50 -0.80 1.11
N PRO A 195 10.71 -1.49 1.97
CA PRO A 195 11.23 -2.64 2.70
C PRO A 195 11.48 -3.85 1.80
N CYS A 196 10.67 -4.06 0.75
CA CYS A 196 10.92 -5.13 -0.21
C CYS A 196 12.18 -4.85 -1.02
N MET A 197 12.37 -3.61 -1.46
CA MET A 197 13.60 -3.14 -2.12
C MET A 197 14.84 -3.41 -1.26
N ALA A 198 14.83 -3.00 0.01
CA ALA A 198 15.95 -3.24 0.91
C ALA A 198 16.26 -4.74 1.03
N MET A 199 15.25 -5.56 1.26
CA MET A 199 15.39 -7.02 1.41
C MET A 199 15.98 -7.66 0.14
N VAL A 200 15.35 -7.46 -1.02
CA VAL A 200 15.77 -8.14 -2.25
C VAL A 200 17.13 -7.66 -2.76
N PHE A 201 17.49 -6.40 -2.50
CA PHE A 201 18.82 -5.90 -2.81
C PHE A 201 19.88 -6.54 -1.92
N MET A 202 19.64 -6.68 -0.61
CA MET A 202 20.54 -7.43 0.28
C MET A 202 20.67 -8.91 -0.11
N LEU A 203 19.65 -9.48 -0.76
CA LEU A 203 19.68 -10.86 -1.26
C LEU A 203 20.33 -10.99 -2.65
N GLY A 204 20.82 -9.88 -3.23
CA GLY A 204 21.58 -9.89 -4.48
C GLY A 204 20.75 -9.73 -5.76
N LEU A 205 19.45 -9.41 -5.67
CA LEU A 205 18.62 -9.18 -6.86
C LEU A 205 18.96 -7.86 -7.54
N ASN A 206 18.99 -7.90 -8.86
CA ASN A 206 19.20 -6.74 -9.70
C ASN A 206 18.02 -5.74 -9.58
N PRO A 207 18.28 -4.43 -9.50
CA PRO A 207 17.22 -3.42 -9.43
C PRO A 207 16.18 -3.49 -10.56
N LEU A 208 16.59 -3.84 -11.77
CA LEU A 208 15.70 -3.96 -12.94
C LEU A 208 14.66 -5.06 -12.76
N VAL A 209 15.04 -6.20 -12.17
CA VAL A 209 14.09 -7.32 -11.94
C VAL A 209 13.23 -7.12 -10.70
N THR A 210 13.67 -6.25 -9.79
CA THR A 210 13.02 -6.01 -8.50
C THR A 210 11.75 -5.17 -8.65
N PHE A 211 11.76 -4.15 -9.52
CA PHE A 211 10.61 -3.28 -9.71
C PHE A 211 9.33 -4.03 -10.11
N PRO A 212 9.33 -4.96 -11.09
CA PRO A 212 8.17 -5.79 -11.38
C PRO A 212 7.71 -6.65 -10.20
N ILE A 213 8.63 -7.23 -9.41
CA ILE A 213 8.28 -8.04 -8.23
C ILE A 213 7.52 -7.19 -7.20
N MET A 214 8.03 -5.99 -6.91
CA MET A 214 7.41 -5.07 -5.94
C MET A 214 6.03 -4.60 -6.42
N MET A 215 5.94 -4.13 -7.67
CA MET A 215 4.68 -3.65 -8.25
C MET A 215 3.61 -4.74 -8.31
N ALA A 216 3.98 -5.96 -8.71
CA ALA A 216 3.05 -7.08 -8.74
C ALA A 216 2.65 -7.54 -7.33
N SER A 217 3.59 -7.52 -6.36
CA SER A 217 3.27 -7.83 -4.97
C SER A 217 2.24 -6.84 -4.42
N CYS A 218 2.47 -5.52 -4.54
CA CYS A 218 1.54 -4.49 -4.07
C CYS A 218 0.14 -4.62 -4.71
N SER A 219 0.09 -4.74 -6.04
CA SER A 219 -1.16 -4.86 -6.79
C SER A 219 -1.92 -6.16 -6.51
N ALA A 220 -1.25 -7.22 -6.05
CA ALA A 220 -1.90 -8.45 -5.63
C ALA A 220 -2.33 -8.44 -4.15
N ILE A 221 -1.56 -7.79 -3.28
CA ILE A 221 -1.79 -7.74 -1.83
C ILE A 221 -3.06 -6.96 -1.50
N MET A 222 -3.22 -5.75 -2.06
CA MET A 222 -4.35 -4.87 -1.74
C MET A 222 -5.70 -5.53 -2.02
N PRO A 223 -6.00 -6.07 -3.23
CA PRO A 223 -7.26 -6.74 -3.47
C PRO A 223 -7.44 -7.99 -2.59
N THR A 224 -6.37 -8.72 -2.31
CA THR A 224 -6.42 -9.92 -1.43
C THR A 224 -6.79 -9.57 0.01
N ALA A 225 -6.13 -8.58 0.60
CA ALA A 225 -6.42 -8.08 1.94
C ALA A 225 -7.82 -7.45 2.02
N SER A 226 -8.22 -6.74 0.96
CA SER A 226 -9.49 -6.03 0.87
C SER A 226 -10.71 -6.94 0.97
N LEU A 227 -10.62 -8.20 0.52
CA LEU A 227 -11.72 -9.15 0.66
C LEU A 227 -12.13 -9.35 2.13
N GLU A 228 -11.17 -9.36 3.05
CA GLU A 228 -11.45 -9.52 4.49
C GLU A 228 -12.01 -8.23 5.09
N PHE A 229 -11.50 -7.05 4.69
CA PHE A 229 -12.07 -5.77 5.13
C PHE A 229 -13.51 -5.55 4.63
N ILE A 230 -13.81 -5.96 3.39
CA ILE A 230 -15.16 -5.89 2.81
C ILE A 230 -16.09 -6.84 3.56
N LYS A 231 -15.71 -8.11 3.74
CA LYS A 231 -16.52 -9.10 4.48
C LYS A 231 -16.86 -8.64 5.90
N GLN A 232 -15.94 -7.97 6.58
CA GLN A 232 -16.13 -7.46 7.93
C GLN A 232 -16.83 -6.08 7.96
N GLY A 233 -17.08 -5.45 6.81
CA GLY A 233 -17.64 -4.10 6.72
C GLY A 233 -16.74 -3.02 7.34
N LYS A 234 -15.43 -3.27 7.48
CA LYS A 234 -14.48 -2.39 8.19
C LYS A 234 -13.75 -1.45 7.23
N TYR A 235 -14.53 -0.70 6.44
CA TYR A 235 -14.03 0.33 5.53
C TYR A 235 -15.11 1.39 5.25
N SER A 236 -14.68 2.58 4.81
CA SER A 236 -15.61 3.64 4.36
C SER A 236 -15.99 3.43 2.91
N ARG A 237 -17.27 3.11 2.64
CA ARG A 237 -17.77 2.85 1.28
C ARG A 237 -17.66 4.08 0.38
N LYS A 238 -18.09 5.25 0.86
CA LYS A 238 -17.92 6.52 0.13
C LYS A 238 -16.46 6.91 -0.04
N GLY A 239 -15.63 6.67 0.99
CA GLY A 239 -14.18 6.86 0.90
C GLY A 239 -13.56 6.05 -0.22
N VAL A 240 -13.87 4.75 -0.28
CA VAL A 240 -13.38 3.85 -1.33
C VAL A 240 -13.83 4.28 -2.73
N ILE A 241 -15.10 4.64 -2.92
CA ILE A 241 -15.58 5.11 -4.23
C ILE A 241 -14.77 6.32 -4.70
N GLY A 242 -14.60 7.31 -3.82
CA GLY A 242 -13.82 8.50 -4.12
C GLY A 242 -12.37 8.18 -4.42
N LEU A 243 -11.69 7.46 -3.52
CA LEU A 243 -10.29 7.06 -3.67
C LEU A 243 -10.06 6.26 -4.95
N THR A 244 -10.94 5.31 -5.29
CA THR A 244 -10.79 4.52 -6.51
C THR A 244 -10.92 5.37 -7.77
N ILE A 245 -11.97 6.21 -7.88
CA ILE A 245 -12.19 7.04 -9.07
C ILE A 245 -11.07 8.07 -9.21
N GLY A 246 -10.79 8.80 -8.13
CA GLY A 246 -9.73 9.80 -8.11
C GLY A 246 -8.36 9.18 -8.34
N GLY A 247 -8.11 8.03 -7.73
CA GLY A 247 -6.86 7.30 -7.83
C GLY A 247 -6.52 6.88 -9.24
N ILE A 248 -7.49 6.34 -9.99
CA ILE A 248 -7.30 6.00 -11.41
C ILE A 248 -6.88 7.24 -12.21
N ILE A 249 -7.53 8.39 -11.98
CA ILE A 249 -7.18 9.65 -12.64
C ILE A 249 -5.75 10.07 -12.26
N GLY A 250 -5.41 10.00 -10.97
CA GLY A 250 -4.07 10.31 -10.46
C GLY A 250 -2.97 9.48 -11.11
N VAL A 251 -3.18 8.16 -11.23
CA VAL A 251 -2.25 7.24 -11.91
C VAL A 251 -2.07 7.62 -13.38
N ILE A 252 -3.16 7.89 -14.10
CA ILE A 252 -3.11 8.28 -15.52
C ILE A 252 -2.32 9.58 -15.71
N LEU A 253 -2.57 10.58 -14.85
CA LEU A 253 -1.80 11.83 -14.85
C LEU A 253 -0.32 11.57 -14.58
N ALA A 254 0.02 10.69 -13.63
CA ALA A 254 1.42 10.41 -13.32
C ALA A 254 2.18 9.86 -14.54
N VAL A 255 1.57 8.99 -15.35
CA VAL A 255 2.19 8.48 -16.59
C VAL A 255 2.58 9.62 -17.55
N GLN A 256 1.77 10.68 -17.62
CA GLN A 256 2.02 11.84 -18.50
C GLN A 256 3.08 12.80 -17.96
N PHE A 257 3.21 12.91 -16.63
CA PHE A 257 4.06 13.92 -15.98
C PHE A 257 5.32 13.36 -15.29
N VAL A 258 5.52 12.04 -15.22
CA VAL A 258 6.64 11.42 -14.48
C VAL A 258 8.02 11.92 -14.92
N GLN A 259 8.19 12.35 -16.17
CA GLN A 259 9.48 12.83 -16.69
C GLN A 259 9.74 14.33 -16.42
N SER A 260 8.73 15.11 -16.03
CA SER A 260 8.84 16.57 -15.92
C SER A 260 8.92 17.10 -14.48
N VAL A 261 8.76 16.23 -13.48
CA VAL A 261 8.73 16.64 -12.05
C VAL A 261 10.07 16.36 -11.38
N ASN A 262 10.71 17.40 -10.82
CA ASN A 262 11.84 17.21 -9.91
C ASN A 262 11.32 16.72 -8.55
N LEU A 263 11.51 15.43 -8.28
CA LEU A 263 10.98 14.77 -7.09
C LEU A 263 11.80 15.04 -5.83
N ASN A 264 13.01 15.60 -5.92
CA ASN A 264 13.92 15.64 -4.77
C ASN A 264 13.32 16.44 -3.59
N ILE A 265 12.88 17.67 -3.84
CA ILE A 265 12.26 18.52 -2.80
C ILE A 265 10.91 17.92 -2.36
N LEU A 266 10.14 17.40 -3.30
CA LEU A 266 8.82 16.82 -3.03
C LEU A 266 8.91 15.63 -2.07
N ILE A 267 9.87 14.73 -2.26
CA ILE A 267 10.07 13.57 -1.39
C ILE A 267 10.43 14.02 0.02
N TRP A 268 11.28 15.03 0.19
CA TRP A 268 11.60 15.57 1.53
C TRP A 268 10.40 16.17 2.23
N VAL A 269 9.57 16.93 1.52
CA VAL A 269 8.30 17.46 2.05
C VAL A 269 7.41 16.31 2.51
N ILE A 270 7.33 15.24 1.71
CA ILE A 270 6.46 14.12 2.05
C ILE A 270 7.02 13.30 3.21
N ILE A 271 8.33 13.09 3.31
CA ILE A 271 8.96 12.47 4.48
C ILE A 271 8.57 13.24 5.76
N ALA A 272 8.68 14.57 5.76
CA ALA A 272 8.29 15.39 6.91
C ALA A 272 6.80 15.20 7.27
N VAL A 273 5.95 15.13 6.24
CA VAL A 273 4.51 14.87 6.38
C VAL A 273 4.21 13.46 6.92
N VAL A 274 4.92 12.43 6.48
CA VAL A 274 4.76 11.06 6.99
C VAL A 274 5.20 11.00 8.46
N ILE A 275 6.31 11.65 8.82
CA ILE A 275 6.76 11.76 10.23
C ILE A 275 5.68 12.42 11.09
N TYR A 276 5.13 13.55 10.63
CA TYR A 276 4.04 14.22 11.33
C TYR A 276 2.83 13.28 11.51
N THR A 277 2.45 12.55 10.46
CA THR A 277 1.32 11.61 10.48
C THR A 277 1.58 10.46 11.45
N ALA A 278 2.79 9.90 11.44
CA ALA A 278 3.22 8.83 12.34
C ALA A 278 3.09 9.28 13.81
N ILE A 279 3.63 10.45 14.14
CA ILE A 279 3.55 11.06 15.48
C ILE A 279 2.08 11.30 15.86
N SER A 280 1.31 11.92 14.97
CA SER A 280 -0.12 12.20 15.20
C SER A 280 -0.94 10.94 15.49
N MET A 281 -0.72 9.86 14.73
CA MET A 281 -1.38 8.57 14.95
C MET A 281 -0.99 7.96 16.29
N PHE A 282 0.31 7.93 16.58
CA PHE A 282 0.83 7.38 17.83
C PHE A 282 0.29 8.14 19.06
N LEU A 283 0.31 9.47 19.03
CA LEU A 283 -0.22 10.32 20.10
C LEU A 283 -1.73 10.17 20.28
N SER A 284 -2.48 9.99 19.20
CA SER A 284 -3.94 9.75 19.27
C SER A 284 -4.24 8.43 19.99
N GLY A 285 -3.42 7.40 19.75
CA GLY A 285 -3.52 6.11 20.44
C GLY A 285 -3.18 6.18 21.93
N ILE A 286 -2.14 6.93 22.31
CA ILE A 286 -1.76 7.10 23.72
C ILE A 286 -2.77 7.97 24.48
N ARG A 287 -3.29 9.05 23.89
CA ARG A 287 -4.22 9.95 24.61
C ARG A 287 -5.51 9.25 25.03
N LYS A 288 -5.99 8.28 24.26
CA LYS A 288 -7.14 7.43 24.65
C LYS A 288 -6.89 6.60 25.91
N GLU A 289 -5.63 6.37 26.32
CA GLU A 289 -5.26 5.70 27.56
C GLU A 289 -5.50 6.58 28.81
N GLY A 290 -5.39 7.91 28.67
CA GLY A 290 -5.64 8.84 29.78
C GLY A 290 -7.14 8.99 30.10
N GLU A 291 -8.01 8.87 29.10
CA GLU A 291 -9.46 8.96 29.29
C GLU A 291 -10.06 7.69 29.90
N THR A 292 -9.52 6.50 29.60
CA THR A 292 -10.02 5.23 30.18
C THR A 292 -9.57 4.99 31.63
N ILE A 293 -8.60 5.76 32.13
CA ILE A 293 -8.13 5.70 33.53
C ILE A 293 -8.84 6.75 34.40
N ALA A 294 -9.52 7.72 33.77
CA ALA A 294 -10.23 8.82 34.44
C ALA A 294 -11.75 8.57 34.60
N GLU A 295 -12.28 7.47 34.04
CA GLU A 295 -13.64 6.94 34.26
C GLU A 295 -13.61 5.77 35.25
#